data_AF-A0AAE6M6X8-F1
#
_entry.id   AF-A0AAE6M6X8-F1
#
_cell.length_a   1.000
_cell.length_b   1.000
_cell.length_c   1.000
_cell.angle_alpha   90.00
_cell.angle_beta   90.00
_cell.angle_gamma   90.00
#
_symmetry.space_group_name_H-M   'P 1'
#
loop_
_entity.id
_entity.type
_entity.pdbx_description
1 polymer ?
#
loop_
_entity_poly.entity_id
_entity_poly.type
_entity_poly.pdbx_seq_one_letter_code
_entity_poly.pdbx_strand_id
1 'polypeptide(L)' 'MLRMESFFATLKKELLYRIDTTKMMREQVKTLVWQYTMVYYNRKRISTVNEDGLPPTLYRLKVTKKKNGVA' A
#
# COMPACT_ATOMS: atom_id res chain seq x y z
N MET A 1 -12.72 9.35 6.39
CA MET A 1 -12.39 7.92 6.54
C MET A 1 -10.91 7.80 6.84
N LEU A 2 -10.52 7.03 7.87
CA LEU A 2 -9.12 6.93 8.30
C LEU A 2 -8.30 6.20 7.23
N ARG A 3 -7.05 6.63 6.99
CA ARG A 3 -6.18 6.08 5.93
C ARG A 3 -5.99 4.56 6.01
N MET A 4 -6.06 4.01 7.22
CA MET A 4 -5.94 2.56 7.44
C MET A 4 -7.22 1.79 7.09
N GLU A 5 -8.40 2.38 7.27
CA GLU A 5 -9.66 1.73 6.89
C GLU A 5 -9.75 1.55 5.37
N SER A 6 -9.39 2.60 4.63
CA SER A 6 -9.33 2.56 3.16
C SER A 6 -8.27 1.58 2.65
N PHE A 7 -7.14 1.44 3.36
CA PHE A 7 -6.11 0.45 3.04
C PHE A 7 -6.67 -0.98 3.13
N PHE A 8 -7.28 -1.36 4.26
CA PHE A 8 -7.79 -2.71 4.45
C PHE A 8 -8.96 -3.03 3.51
N ALA A 9 -9.82 -2.06 3.20
CA ALA A 9 -10.87 -2.22 2.20
C ALA A 9 -10.28 -2.57 0.81
N THR A 10 -9.22 -1.85 0.41
CA THR A 10 -8.54 -2.06 -0.88
C THR A 10 -7.79 -3.39 -0.90
N LEU A 11 -7.05 -3.72 0.17
CA LEU A 11 -6.33 -4.99 0.31
C LEU A 11 -7.28 -6.19 0.16
N LYS A 12 -8.45 -6.14 0.81
CA LYS A 12 -9.45 -7.20 0.69
C LYS A 12 -9.94 -7.33 -0.75
N LYS A 13 -10.28 -6.22 -1.40
CA LYS A 13 -10.81 -6.21 -2.77
C LYS A 13 -9.80 -6.64 -3.83
N GLU A 14 -8.56 -6.17 -3.74
CA GLU A 14 -7.52 -6.40 -4.76
C GLU A 14 -6.79 -7.72 -4.58
N LEU A 15 -6.65 -8.23 -3.34
CA LEU A 15 -5.93 -9.47 -3.04
C LEU A 15 -6.87 -10.56 -2.54
N LEU A 16 -7.45 -10.40 -1.34
CA LEU A 16 -8.08 -11.51 -0.61
C LEU A 16 -9.35 -12.04 -1.25
N TYR A 17 -10.16 -11.18 -1.90
CA TYR A 17 -11.37 -11.61 -2.61
C TYR A 17 -11.08 -12.20 -3.99
N ARG A 18 -9.84 -12.04 -4.50
CA ARG A 18 -9.44 -12.60 -5.80
C ARG A 18 -8.80 -13.98 -5.68
N ILE A 19 -8.40 -14.39 -4.48
CA ILE A 19 -7.74 -15.67 -4.21
C ILE A 19 -8.60 -16.51 -3.27
N ASP A 20 -8.63 -17.82 -3.49
CA ASP A 20 -9.33 -18.73 -2.59
C ASP A 20 -8.43 -19.04 -1.38
N THR A 21 -8.47 -18.18 -0.36
CA THR A 21 -7.64 -18.32 0.85
C THR A 21 -7.96 -19.56 1.66
N THR A 22 -9.11 -20.21 1.44
CA THR A 22 -9.53 -21.41 2.19
C THR A 22 -8.73 -22.65 1.79
N LYS A 23 -8.20 -22.66 0.57
CA LYS A 23 -7.38 -23.76 0.02
C LYS A 23 -5.88 -23.55 0.21
N MET A 24 -5.48 -22.48 0.91
CA MET A 24 -4.08 -22.11 1.08
C MET A 24 -3.62 -22.29 2.51
N MET A 25 -2.32 -22.58 2.69
CA MET A 25 -1.73 -22.58 4.02
C MET A 25 -1.62 -21.14 4.54
N ARG A 26 -1.86 -20.96 5.84
CA ARG A 26 -1.79 -19.65 6.51
C ARG A 26 -0.48 -18.89 6.22
N GLU A 27 0.65 -19.59 6.19
CA GLU A 27 1.95 -18.98 5.92
C GLU A 27 2.05 -18.40 4.50
N GLN A 28 1.47 -19.08 3.50
CA GLN A 28 1.43 -18.56 2.13
C GLN A 28 0.60 -17.28 2.06
N VAL A 29 -0.56 -17.25 2.73
CA VAL A 29 -1.41 -16.05 2.79
C VAL A 29 -0.68 -14.89 3.47
N LYS A 30 0.05 -15.14 4.56
CA LYS A 30 0.89 -14.11 5.21
C LYS A 30 1.94 -13.56 4.26
N THR A 31 2.64 -14.42 3.51
CA THR A 31 3.64 -14.00 2.53
C THR A 31 3.02 -13.13 1.44
N LEU A 32 1.84 -13.48 0.93
CA LEU A 32 1.13 -12.68 -0.08
C LEU A 32 0.73 -11.30 0.45
N VAL A 33 0.20 -11.23 1.67
CA VAL A 33 -0.15 -9.95 2.31
C VAL A 33 1.09 -9.08 2.52
N TRP A 34 2.21 -9.67 2.93
CA TRP A 34 3.47 -8.96 3.10
C TRP A 34 4.01 -8.43 1.76
N GLN A 35 4.03 -9.26 0.72
CA GLN A 35 4.46 -8.88 -0.63
C GLN A 35 3.58 -7.76 -1.19
N TYR A 36 2.25 -7.87 -1.05
CA TYR A 36 1.33 -6.82 -1.46
C TYR A 36 1.63 -5.50 -0.73
N THR A 37 1.87 -5.54 0.57
CA THR A 37 2.11 -4.33 1.37
C THR A 37 3.46 -3.69 1.02
N MET A 38 4.54 -4.48 1.04
CA MET A 38 5.91 -3.96 0.88
C MET A 38 6.28 -3.63 -0.57
N VAL A 39 5.86 -4.48 -1.52
CA VAL A 39 6.28 -4.35 -2.92
C VAL A 39 5.26 -3.54 -3.71
N TYR A 40 3.97 -3.87 -3.60
CA TYR A 40 2.94 -3.20 -4.40
C TYR A 40 2.50 -1.87 -3.76
N TYR A 41 1.90 -1.91 -2.57
CA TYR A 41 1.32 -0.74 -1.94
C TYR A 41 2.35 0.37 -1.65
N ASN A 42 3.51 0.00 -1.08
CA ASN A 42 4.51 0.98 -0.68
C ASN A 42 5.36 1.54 -1.83
N ARG A 43 5.62 0.75 -2.89
CA ARG A 43 6.57 1.13 -3.95
C ARG A 43 5.92 1.40 -5.31
N LYS A 44 4.83 0.72 -5.67
CA LYS A 44 4.27 0.75 -7.02
C LYS A 44 2.90 1.41 -7.12
N ARG A 45 2.12 1.44 -6.05
CA ARG A 45 0.73 1.95 -6.09
C ARG A 45 0.69 3.41 -6.51
N ILE A 46 0.01 3.66 -7.63
CA ILE A 46 -0.33 5.02 -8.06
C ILE A 46 -1.50 5.49 -7.19
N SER A 47 -1.30 6.60 -6.49
CA SER A 47 -2.33 7.17 -5.61
C SER A 47 -3.09 8.26 -6.35
N THR A 48 -4.41 8.15 -6.44
CA THR A 48 -5.25 9.20 -7.03
C THR A 48 -5.52 10.36 -6.08
N VAL A 49 -5.04 10.27 -4.84
CA VAL A 49 -5.34 11.21 -3.75
C VAL A 49 -4.31 12.35 -3.66
N ASN A 50 -3.14 12.18 -4.26
CA ASN A 50 -2.11 13.20 -4.38
C ASN A 50 -1.97 13.59 -5.86
N GLU A 51 -1.83 14.89 -6.15
CA GLU A 51 -1.73 15.42 -7.52
C GLU A 51 -0.64 14.72 -8.35
N ASP A 52 0.45 14.31 -7.70
CA ASP A 52 1.59 13.70 -8.37
C ASP A 52 1.44 12.18 -8.62
N GLY A 53 0.34 11.55 -8.19
CA GLY A 53 0.16 10.10 -8.37
C GLY A 53 1.09 9.23 -7.51
N LEU A 54 1.90 9.82 -6.63
CA LEU A 54 3.07 9.16 -6.05
C LEU A 54 2.72 8.05 -5.04
N PRO A 55 3.47 6.94 -5.05
CA PRO A 55 3.36 5.91 -4.02
C PRO A 55 3.75 6.47 -2.64
N PRO A 56 3.23 5.88 -1.54
CA PRO A 56 3.40 6.41 -0.19
C PRO A 56 4.86 6.66 0.23
N THR A 57 5.79 5.84 -0.23
CA THR A 57 7.22 5.99 0.10
C THR A 57 7.84 7.21 -0.56
N LEU A 58 7.56 7.43 -1.85
CA LEU A 58 8.03 8.60 -2.58
C LEU A 58 7.36 9.88 -2.10
N TYR A 59 6.07 9.82 -1.78
CA TYR A 59 5.36 10.94 -1.18
C TYR A 59 5.98 11.35 0.17
N ARG A 60 6.30 10.39 1.05
CA ARG A 60 6.99 10.68 2.32
C ARG A 60 8.35 11.34 2.08
N LEU A 61 9.14 10.84 1.13
CA LEU A 61 10.44 11.44 0.78
C LEU A 61 10.29 12.87 0.24
N LYS A 62 9.27 13.14 -0.58
CA LYS A 62 8.98 14.50 -1.08
C LYS A 62 8.62 15.45 0.07
N VAL A 63 7.77 15.00 0.99
CA VAL A 63 7.36 15.80 2.16
C VAL A 63 8.53 16.05 3.11
N THR A 64 9.37 15.05 3.40
CA THR A 64 10.55 15.24 4.25
C THR A 64 11.59 16.14 3.61
N LYS A 65 11.82 16.02 2.29
CA LYS A 65 12.67 16.97 1.55
C LYS A 65 12.13 18.39 1.61
N LYS A 66 10.83 18.60 1.41
CA LYS A 66 10.20 19.93 1.53
C LYS A 66 10.37 20.51 2.94
N LYS A 67 10.29 19.67 3.98
CA LYS A 67 10.48 20.09 5.37
C LYS A 67 11.93 20.45 5.70
N ASN A 68 12.90 19.75 5.09
CA ASN A 68 14.32 19.93 5.36
C ASN A 68 15.02 20.94 4.42
N GLY A 69 14.34 21.36 3.35
CA GLY A 69 14.82 22.37 2.38
C GLY A 69 14.26 23.77 2.63
N VAL A 70 14.01 24.12 3.90
CA VAL A 70 13.77 25.51 4.31
C VAL A 70 14.98 25.96 5.11
N ALA A 71 16.03 26.32 4.36
CA ALA A 71 17.06 27.29 4.66
C ALA A 71 17.50 27.87 3.31
#